data_AF-A0A182T5C9-F1
#
_entry.id   AF-A0A182T5C9-F1
#
_cell.length_a   1.000
_cell.length_b   1.000
_cell.length_c   1.000
_cell.angle_alpha   90.00
_cell.angle_beta   90.00
_cell.angle_gamma   90.00
#
_symmetry.space_group_name_H-M   'P 1'
#
loop_
_entity.id
_entity.type
_entity.pdbx_description
1 polymer ?
#
loop_
_entity_poly.entity_id
_entity_poly.type
_entity_poly.pdbx_seq_one_letter_code
_entity_poly.pdbx_strand_id
1 'polypeptide(L)'
;MTTMVNSLRLLLVIVCLVSLVPHTTARPSSLRHSKQLRLLDHLLRSRAATAERTAHQHNHQHQRRSTDYEDFYDADYKRVQQCYEDEDINELCQRCSKVTKSSIVFPMCCNNEDHTMEWCREYVYYGLQT
;
A
#
# COMPACT_ATOMS: atom_id res chain seq x y z
N MET A 1 -37.73 38.55 13.14
CA MET A 1 -36.57 38.84 12.26
C MET A 1 -35.26 38.33 12.85
N THR A 2 -35.00 38.49 14.15
CA THR A 2 -33.80 37.98 14.84
C THR A 2 -33.64 36.46 14.81
N THR A 3 -34.73 35.70 14.89
CA THR A 3 -34.72 34.23 14.81
C THR A 3 -34.24 33.73 13.45
N MET A 4 -34.69 34.34 12.35
CA MET A 4 -34.23 33.98 11.00
C MET A 4 -32.76 34.28 10.77
N VAL A 5 -32.26 35.40 11.30
CA VAL A 5 -30.83 35.77 11.20
C VAL A 5 -29.97 34.81 12.04
N ASN A 6 -30.45 34.39 13.21
CA ASN A 6 -29.76 33.41 14.04
C ASN A 6 -29.74 32.03 13.39
N SER A 7 -30.85 31.60 12.76
CA SER A 7 -30.90 30.38 11.97
C SER A 7 -29.93 30.42 10.79
N LEU A 8 -29.85 31.55 10.07
CA LEU A 8 -28.92 31.71 8.95
C LEU A 8 -27.45 31.66 9.42
N ARG A 9 -27.13 32.32 10.53
CA ARG A 9 -25.78 32.27 11.14
C ARG A 9 -25.42 30.84 11.58
N LEU A 10 -26.36 30.10 12.17
CA LEU A 10 -26.16 28.71 12.56
C LEU A 10 -25.86 27.82 11.35
N LEU A 11 -26.61 27.99 10.25
CA LEU A 11 -26.38 27.24 9.01
C LEU A 11 -25.00 27.53 8.41
N LEU A 12 -24.58 28.80 8.40
CA LEU A 12 -23.25 29.18 7.91
C LEU A 12 -22.13 28.56 8.75
N VAL A 13 -22.28 28.51 10.08
CA VAL A 13 -21.30 27.84 10.96
C VAL A 13 -21.25 26.33 10.65
N ILE A 14 -22.39 25.67 10.46
CA ILE A 14 -22.44 24.25 10.12
C ILE A 14 -21.74 23.97 8.79
N VAL A 15 -21.97 24.79 7.75
CA VAL A 15 -21.32 24.63 6.43
C VAL A 15 -19.80 24.85 6.52
N CYS A 16 -19.35 25.85 7.31
CA CYS A 16 -17.92 26.06 7.55
C CYS A 16 -17.29 24.87 8.29
N LEU A 17 -17.98 24.30 9.29
CA LEU A 17 -17.48 23.13 10.01
C LEU A 17 -17.38 21.90 9.10
N VAL A 18 -18.36 21.65 8.24
CA VAL A 18 -18.32 20.53 7.26
C VAL A 18 -17.22 20.74 6.21
N SER A 19 -16.97 21.98 5.80
CA SER A 19 -15.90 22.32 4.84
C SER A 19 -14.49 22.27 5.45
N LEU A 20 -14.39 22.46 6.78
CA LEU A 20 -13.15 22.35 7.54
C LEU A 20 -12.85 20.92 7.98
N VAL A 21 -13.80 19.98 7.89
CA VAL A 21 -13.48 18.55 7.99
C VAL A 21 -12.58 18.26 6.79
N PRO A 22 -11.28 18.00 6.99
CA PRO A 22 -10.47 17.55 5.88
C PRO A 22 -11.15 16.27 5.37
N HIS A 23 -11.43 16.19 4.07
CA HIS A 23 -11.64 14.92 3.41
C HIS A 23 -10.30 14.16 3.40
N THR A 24 -9.73 13.89 4.57
CA THR A 24 -8.86 12.76 4.77
C THR A 24 -9.77 11.55 4.66
N THR A 25 -9.94 11.07 3.43
CA THR A 25 -10.11 9.64 3.19
C THR A 25 -8.82 8.96 3.64
N ALA A 26 -8.53 9.02 4.94
CA ALA A 26 -7.64 8.10 5.60
C ALA A 26 -8.39 6.78 5.51
N ARG A 27 -8.00 5.97 4.53
CA ARG A 27 -8.36 4.56 4.39
C ARG A 27 -8.42 3.97 5.81
N PRO A 28 -9.59 3.56 6.34
CA PRO A 28 -9.63 2.96 7.65
C PRO A 28 -8.73 1.73 7.57
N SER A 29 -7.85 1.57 8.55
CA SER A 29 -6.95 0.41 8.66
C SER A 29 -7.79 -0.84 8.90
N SER A 30 -8.35 -1.37 7.81
CA SER A 30 -9.05 -2.66 7.68
C SER A 30 -8.20 -3.82 8.25
N LEU A 31 -6.88 -3.62 8.36
CA LEU A 31 -5.93 -4.51 9.03
C LEU A 31 -6.30 -4.86 10.48
N ARG A 32 -6.92 -3.97 11.26
CA ARG A 32 -7.34 -4.32 12.64
C ARG A 32 -8.60 -5.20 12.65
N HIS A 33 -9.57 -4.91 11.78
CA HIS A 33 -10.80 -5.70 11.67
C HIS A 33 -10.53 -7.10 11.08
N SER A 34 -9.58 -7.21 10.15
CA SER A 34 -9.17 -8.49 9.56
C SER A 34 -8.52 -9.44 10.57
N LYS A 35 -7.67 -8.94 11.49
CA LYS A 35 -7.05 -9.78 12.53
C LYS A 35 -8.10 -10.37 13.47
N GLN A 36 -9.09 -9.58 13.86
CA GLN A 36 -10.14 -10.04 14.77
C GLN A 36 -11.07 -11.06 14.08
N LEU A 37 -11.38 -10.86 12.79
CA LEU A 37 -12.17 -11.80 12.00
C LEU A 37 -11.45 -13.14 11.80
N ARG A 38 -10.13 -13.12 11.54
CA ARG A 38 -9.30 -14.33 11.42
C ARG A 38 -9.16 -15.09 12.75
N LEU A 39 -9.08 -14.38 13.87
CA LEU A 39 -9.06 -15.00 15.20
C LEU A 39 -10.39 -15.73 15.48
N LEU A 40 -11.52 -15.10 15.14
CA LEU A 40 -12.84 -15.69 15.31
C LEU A 40 -13.01 -16.95 14.44
N ASP A 41 -12.56 -16.90 13.18
CA ASP A 41 -12.55 -18.05 12.26
C ASP A 41 -11.72 -19.22 12.83
N HIS A 42 -10.52 -18.93 13.35
CA HIS A 42 -9.68 -19.96 13.99
C HIS A 42 -10.32 -20.58 15.24
N LEU A 43 -11.03 -19.80 16.06
CA LEU A 43 -11.73 -20.30 17.24
C LEU A 43 -12.99 -21.11 16.90
N LEU A 44 -13.69 -20.75 15.82
CA LEU A 44 -14.83 -21.53 15.32
C LEU A 44 -14.37 -22.82 14.63
N ARG A 45 -13.27 -22.77 13.88
CA ARG A 45 -12.68 -23.92 13.19
C ARG A 45 -12.03 -24.91 14.14
N SER A 46 -11.43 -24.46 15.24
CA SER A 46 -10.91 -25.36 16.28
C SER A 46 -12.03 -26.11 17.01
N ARG A 47 -13.19 -25.48 17.21
CA ARG A 47 -14.41 -26.12 17.73
C ARG A 47 -15.01 -27.14 16.76
N ALA A 48 -14.92 -26.89 15.45
CA ALA A 48 -15.40 -27.82 14.43
C ALA A 48 -14.44 -29.02 14.22
N ALA A 49 -13.14 -28.81 14.40
CA ALA A 49 -12.10 -29.84 14.20
C ALA A 49 -12.12 -30.97 15.24
N THR A 50 -12.84 -30.82 16.35
CA THR A 50 -13.04 -31.92 17.32
C THR A 50 -14.19 -32.87 16.92
N ALA A 51 -14.92 -32.59 15.83
CA ALA A 51 -16.12 -33.37 15.46
C ALA A 51 -15.91 -34.42 14.37
N GLU A 52 -14.89 -34.36 13.50
CA GLU A 52 -14.76 -35.35 12.41
C GLU A 52 -13.30 -35.71 12.11
N ARG A 53 -12.92 -36.93 12.48
CA ARG A 53 -11.78 -37.65 11.89
C ARG A 53 -12.32 -38.63 10.88
N THR A 54 -12.23 -38.34 9.59
CA THR A 54 -11.85 -39.29 8.51
C THR A 54 -12.00 -38.64 7.13
N ALA A 55 -10.87 -38.49 6.42
CA ALA A 55 -10.69 -38.54 4.96
C ALA A 55 -9.49 -37.65 4.54
N HIS A 56 -8.27 -38.21 4.54
CA HIS A 56 -7.09 -37.57 3.97
C HIS A 56 -6.75 -38.21 2.62
N GLN A 57 -7.30 -37.66 1.54
CA GLN A 57 -6.76 -37.82 0.20
C GLN A 57 -7.10 -36.54 -0.58
N HIS A 58 -6.13 -35.98 -1.30
CA HIS A 58 -6.12 -34.64 -1.96
C HIS A 58 -5.63 -33.46 -1.12
N ASN A 59 -4.32 -33.37 -0.85
CA ASN A 59 -3.74 -32.05 -0.50
C ASN A 59 -2.24 -31.85 -0.83
N HIS A 60 -1.69 -32.52 -1.85
CA HIS A 60 -0.31 -32.25 -2.29
C HIS A 60 -0.20 -31.20 -3.41
N GLN A 61 -1.31 -30.92 -4.10
CA GLN A 61 -1.32 -30.01 -5.26
C GLN A 61 -1.53 -28.55 -4.87
N HIS A 62 -2.26 -28.28 -3.77
CA HIS A 62 -2.39 -26.93 -3.22
C HIS A 62 -1.09 -26.42 -2.59
N GLN A 63 -0.30 -27.30 -1.97
CA GLN A 63 0.96 -26.91 -1.31
C GLN A 63 1.98 -26.31 -2.31
N ARG A 64 2.15 -26.93 -3.51
CA ARG A 64 3.04 -26.38 -4.55
C ARG A 64 2.52 -25.08 -5.19
N ARG A 65 1.21 -24.89 -5.22
CA ARG A 65 0.58 -23.69 -5.82
C ARG A 65 0.67 -22.48 -4.91
N SER A 66 0.71 -22.69 -3.59
CA SER A 66 0.83 -21.60 -2.61
C SER A 66 2.27 -21.10 -2.44
N THR A 67 3.29 -21.95 -2.59
CA THR A 67 4.70 -21.51 -2.51
C THR A 67 5.09 -20.56 -3.65
N ASP A 68 4.55 -20.79 -4.84
CA ASP A 68 4.82 -19.98 -6.03
C ASP A 68 4.24 -18.55 -5.92
N TYR A 69 3.20 -18.37 -5.08
CA TYR A 69 2.57 -17.07 -4.87
C TYR A 69 3.37 -16.16 -3.92
N GLU A 70 4.05 -16.73 -2.93
CA GLU A 70 4.84 -15.97 -1.96
C GLU A 70 6.21 -15.56 -2.56
N ASP A 71 6.83 -16.43 -3.38
CA ASP A 71 8.13 -16.15 -4.02
C ASP A 71 8.08 -14.93 -4.97
N PHE A 72 6.94 -14.72 -5.66
CA PHE A 72 6.75 -13.57 -6.55
C PHE A 72 6.76 -12.24 -5.78
N TYR A 73 6.20 -12.21 -4.58
CA TYR A 73 6.13 -10.99 -3.76
C TYR A 73 7.49 -10.64 -3.14
N ASP A 74 8.29 -11.65 -2.80
CA ASP A 74 9.62 -11.48 -2.22
C ASP A 74 10.65 -10.93 -3.23
N ALA A 75 10.55 -11.33 -4.50
CA ALA A 75 11.46 -10.87 -5.54
C ALA A 75 11.32 -9.37 -5.83
N ASP A 76 10.09 -8.87 -5.89
CA ASP A 76 9.81 -7.44 -6.07
C ASP A 76 10.22 -6.63 -4.86
N TYR A 77 9.97 -7.14 -3.65
CA TYR A 77 10.37 -6.48 -2.41
C TYR A 77 11.89 -6.34 -2.32
N LYS A 78 12.66 -7.38 -2.68
CA LYS A 78 14.12 -7.34 -2.67
C LYS A 78 14.70 -6.29 -3.63
N ARG A 79 14.09 -6.09 -4.80
CA ARG A 79 14.56 -5.09 -5.79
C ARG A 79 14.42 -3.65 -5.31
N VAL A 80 13.50 -3.37 -4.38
CA VAL A 80 13.31 -2.01 -3.83
C VAL A 80 13.86 -1.85 -2.41
N GLN A 81 14.46 -2.90 -1.85
CA GLN A 81 14.98 -2.90 -0.48
C GLN A 81 15.97 -1.76 -0.23
N GLN A 82 16.85 -1.47 -1.18
CA GLN A 82 17.83 -0.39 -1.06
C GLN A 82 17.16 0.99 -0.94
N CYS A 83 16.03 1.21 -1.61
CA CYS A 83 15.23 2.43 -1.46
C CYS A 83 14.49 2.52 -0.12
N TYR A 84 14.36 1.44 0.65
CA TYR A 84 13.85 1.50 2.02
C TYR A 84 14.95 1.78 3.04
N GLU A 85 16.19 1.46 2.72
CA GLU A 85 17.35 1.61 3.59
C GLU A 85 18.05 2.98 3.41
N ASP A 86 17.97 3.56 2.22
CA ASP A 86 18.61 4.82 1.85
C ASP A 86 17.55 5.85 1.37
N GLU A 87 17.33 6.88 2.20
CA GLU A 87 16.36 7.94 1.93
C GLU A 87 16.74 8.81 0.72
N ASP A 88 18.04 9.05 0.49
CA ASP A 88 18.52 9.86 -0.63
C ASP A 88 18.30 9.14 -1.96
N ILE A 89 18.60 7.83 -2.00
CA ILE A 89 18.30 6.97 -3.15
C ILE A 89 16.79 6.90 -3.38
N ASN A 90 16.00 6.75 -2.31
CA ASN A 90 14.55 6.71 -2.41
C ASN A 90 13.97 7.98 -3.04
N GLU A 91 14.38 9.15 -2.54
CA GLU A 91 13.94 10.44 -3.06
C GLU A 91 14.31 10.61 -4.53
N LEU A 92 15.54 10.24 -4.91
CA LEU A 92 16.01 10.26 -6.29
C LEU A 92 15.13 9.36 -7.19
N CYS A 93 14.95 8.10 -6.82
CA CYS A 93 14.21 7.13 -7.62
C CYS A 93 12.71 7.50 -7.72
N GLN A 94 12.11 8.02 -6.64
CA GLN A 94 10.74 8.54 -6.68
C GLN A 94 10.60 9.74 -7.63
N ARG A 95 11.52 10.71 -7.55
CA ARG A 95 11.52 11.86 -8.48
C ARG A 95 11.66 11.40 -9.92
N CYS A 96 12.63 10.53 -10.18
CA CYS A 96 12.93 10.02 -11.51
C CYS A 96 11.73 9.29 -12.15
N SER A 97 11.09 8.37 -11.42
CA SER A 97 9.89 7.69 -11.90
C SER A 97 8.73 8.66 -12.17
N LYS A 98 8.57 9.69 -11.32
CA LYS A 98 7.55 10.72 -11.49
C LYS A 98 7.78 11.57 -12.74
N VAL A 99 9.01 12.04 -12.98
CA VAL A 99 9.30 12.92 -14.13
C VAL A 99 9.26 12.18 -15.46
N THR A 100 9.73 10.93 -15.49
CA THR A 100 9.66 10.06 -16.69
C THR A 100 8.27 9.52 -16.97
N LYS A 101 7.37 9.57 -15.98
CA LYS A 101 6.03 8.98 -16.02
C LYS A 101 6.06 7.48 -16.30
N SER A 102 7.14 6.82 -15.90
CA SER A 102 7.36 5.39 -16.10
C SER A 102 7.48 4.69 -14.75
N SER A 103 6.54 3.78 -14.47
CA SER A 103 6.49 3.04 -13.20
C SER A 103 7.62 2.02 -13.06
N ILE A 104 8.17 1.52 -14.17
CA ILE A 104 9.29 0.56 -14.16
C ILE A 104 10.61 1.23 -13.75
N VAL A 105 10.73 2.56 -13.90
CA VAL A 105 11.94 3.30 -13.54
C VAL A 105 12.22 3.25 -12.04
N PHE A 106 11.19 3.22 -11.19
CA PHE A 106 11.39 3.14 -9.74
C PHE A 106 12.14 1.87 -9.30
N PRO A 107 11.66 0.64 -9.58
CA PRO A 107 12.37 -0.57 -9.19
C PRO A 107 13.71 -0.73 -9.93
N MET A 108 13.84 -0.29 -11.19
CA MET A 108 15.12 -0.30 -11.90
C MET A 108 16.14 0.63 -11.25
N CYS A 109 15.71 1.83 -10.82
CA CYS A 109 16.56 2.78 -10.10
C CYS A 109 16.99 2.22 -8.73
N CYS A 110 16.05 1.62 -7.96
CA CYS A 110 16.34 1.10 -6.63
C CYS A 110 17.36 -0.05 -6.63
N ASN A 111 17.34 -0.91 -7.65
CA ASN A 111 18.28 -2.03 -7.80
C ASN A 111 19.48 -1.69 -8.70
N ASN A 112 19.58 -0.43 -9.14
CA ASN A 112 20.50 0.04 -10.18
C ASN A 112 20.58 -0.88 -11.42
N GLU A 113 19.43 -1.37 -11.88
CA GLU A 113 19.30 -2.14 -13.11
C GLU A 113 19.64 -1.24 -14.31
N ASP A 114 20.46 -1.73 -15.24
CA ASP A 114 20.90 -0.99 -16.43
C ASP A 114 21.50 0.41 -16.15
N HIS A 115 22.17 0.60 -15.01
CA HIS A 115 22.70 1.90 -14.59
C HIS A 115 21.63 2.99 -14.46
N THR A 116 20.38 2.58 -14.19
CA THR A 116 19.23 3.49 -14.10
C THR A 116 19.39 4.48 -12.95
N MET A 117 20.10 4.13 -11.86
CA MET A 117 20.34 5.07 -10.76
C MET A 117 21.23 6.23 -11.21
N GLU A 118 22.32 5.96 -11.92
CA GLU A 118 23.20 7.00 -12.47
C GLU A 118 22.46 7.86 -13.49
N TRP A 119 21.72 7.23 -14.40
CA TRP A 119 20.88 7.94 -15.37
C TRP A 119 19.84 8.83 -14.67
N CYS A 120 19.18 8.34 -13.63
CA CYS A 120 18.22 9.11 -12.84
C CYS A 120 18.87 10.30 -12.14
N ARG A 121 20.09 10.13 -11.61
CA ARG A 121 20.88 11.23 -11.02
C ARG A 121 21.12 12.32 -12.05
N GLU A 122 21.62 11.93 -13.23
CA GLU A 122 21.90 12.89 -14.29
C GLU A 122 20.64 13.60 -14.78
N TYR A 123 19.57 12.82 -15.01
CA TYR A 123 18.31 13.32 -15.51
C TYR A 123 17.61 14.27 -14.55
N VAL A 124 17.56 13.93 -13.26
CA VAL A 124 16.86 14.72 -12.24
C VAL A 124 17.63 16.00 -11.90
N TYR A 125 18.96 15.94 -11.79
CA TYR A 125 19.76 17.09 -11.33
C TYR A 125 20.23 18.01 -12.45
N TYR A 126 20.52 17.47 -13.64
CA TYR A 126 21.08 18.25 -14.75
C TYR A 126 20.13 18.37 -15.96
N GLY A 127 19.09 17.54 -16.01
CA GLY A 127 18.15 17.48 -17.14
C GLY A 127 18.78 16.81 -18.38
N LEU A 128 17.94 16.43 -19.35
CA LEU A 128 18.43 16.12 -20.70
C LEU A 128 18.76 17.46 -21.38
N GLN A 129 20.04 17.80 -21.49
CA GLN A 129 20.47 18.80 -22.48
C GLN A 129 20.44 18.12 -23.84
N THR A 130 19.33 18.30 -24.56
CA THR A 130 19.18 17.98 -25.99
C THR A 130 18.97 19.25 -26.76
#